data_AF-A0A938FLI7-F1
#
_entry.id   AF-A0A938FLI7-F1
#
_cell.length_a   1.000
_cell.length_b   1.000
_cell.length_c   1.000
_cell.angle_alpha   90.00
_cell.angle_beta   90.00
_cell.angle_gamma   90.00
#
_symmetry.space_group_name_H-M   'P 1'
#
loop_
_entity.id
_entity.type
_entity.pdbx_description
1 polymer ?
#
loop_
_entity_poly.entity_id
_entity_poly.type
_entity_poly.pdbx_seq_one_letter_code
_entity_poly.pdbx_strand_id
1 'polypeptide(L)' 'MPTALTTTGCCPKCGALIAQFDVNGKIIDSRVTARSLDLKAIARADGEDEKAPWHFKLLVVSLVVYLAWRFVSLFI' A
#
# COMPACT_ATOMS: atom_id res chain seq x y z
N MET A 1 -8.79 -17.42 5.08
CA MET A 1 -7.34 -17.24 5.29
C MET A 1 -6.84 -18.36 6.20
N PRO A 2 -5.86 -19.18 5.79
CA PRO A 2 -5.34 -20.24 6.64
C PRO A 2 -4.45 -19.64 7.73
N THR A 3 -4.79 -19.88 9.00
CA THR A 3 -4.12 -19.26 10.16
C THR A 3 -2.94 -20.10 10.69
N ALA A 4 -2.75 -21.32 10.19
CA ALA A 4 -1.60 -22.17 10.55
C ALA A 4 -1.33 -23.22 9.47
N LEU A 5 -0.07 -23.64 9.34
CA LEU A 5 0.40 -24.72 8.48
C LEU A 5 0.61 -25.99 9.31
N THR A 6 0.37 -27.17 8.72
CA THR A 6 0.81 -28.43 9.33
C THR A 6 2.33 -28.56 9.25
N THR A 7 2.92 -29.47 10.02
CA THR A 7 4.38 -29.76 9.98
C THR A 7 4.88 -30.23 8.60
N THR A 8 3.96 -30.64 7.72
CA THR A 8 4.21 -31.00 6.32
C THR A 8 4.04 -29.84 5.33
N GLY A 9 3.69 -28.64 5.80
CA GLY A 9 3.46 -27.46 4.95
C GLY A 9 2.11 -27.45 4.21
N CYS A 10 1.15 -28.27 4.63
CA CYS A 10 -0.19 -28.35 4.05
C CYS A 10 -1.17 -27.43 4.76
N CYS A 11 -2.20 -27.00 4.03
CA CYS A 11 -3.36 -26.30 4.58
C CYS A 11 -4.22 -27.27 5.42
N PRO A 12 -4.51 -26.98 6.70
CA PRO A 12 -5.26 -27.89 7.57
C PRO A 12 -6.75 -28.02 7.20
N LYS A 13 -7.27 -27.15 6.33
CA LYS A 13 -8.69 -27.14 5.92
C LYS A 13 -8.97 -27.97 4.66
N CYS A 14 -8.05 -27.98 3.70
CA CYS A 14 -8.27 -28.62 2.39
C CYS A 14 -7.15 -29.60 2.00
N GLY A 15 -6.11 -29.76 2.80
CA GLY A 15 -4.97 -30.63 2.52
C GLY A 15 -4.07 -30.17 1.37
N ALA A 16 -4.41 -29.04 0.73
CA ALA A 16 -3.66 -28.50 -0.38
C ALA A 16 -2.28 -27.98 0.06
N LEU A 17 -1.27 -28.19 -0.77
CA LEU A 17 0.10 -27.77 -0.52
C LEU A 17 0.23 -26.27 -0.83
N ILE A 18 0.64 -25.46 0.14
CA ILE A 18 0.55 -23.99 0.04
C ILE A 18 1.48 -23.39 -1.03
N ALA A 19 2.48 -24.15 -1.50
CA ALA A 19 3.32 -23.75 -2.63
C ALA A 19 2.55 -23.42 -3.92
N GLN A 20 1.26 -23.75 -3.98
CA GLN A 20 0.41 -23.58 -5.15
C GLN A 20 -0.63 -22.47 -5.03
N PHE A 21 -0.77 -21.70 -3.93
CA PHE A 21 -1.90 -20.76 -3.78
C PHE A 21 -1.50 -19.37 -3.26
N ASP A 22 -1.98 -18.32 -3.94
CA ASP A 22 -1.84 -16.91 -3.54
C ASP A 22 -2.86 -16.51 -2.46
N VAL A 23 -2.64 -15.38 -1.80
CA VAL A 23 -3.53 -14.74 -0.81
C VAL A 23 -4.95 -14.53 -1.35
N ASN A 24 -5.10 -14.39 -2.67
CA ASN A 24 -6.38 -14.28 -3.36
C ASN A 24 -6.96 -15.63 -3.87
N GLY A 25 -6.37 -16.77 -3.48
CA GLY A 25 -6.84 -18.10 -3.86
C GLY A 25 -6.50 -18.54 -5.29
N LYS A 26 -5.66 -17.78 -6.00
CA LYS A 26 -5.19 -18.10 -7.35
C LYS A 26 -4.06 -19.13 -7.31
N ILE A 27 -4.05 -20.07 -8.26
CA ILE A 27 -2.98 -21.07 -8.36
C ILE A 27 -1.69 -20.38 -8.81
N ILE A 28 -0.61 -20.54 -8.04
CA ILE A 28 0.74 -20.06 -8.38
C ILE A 28 1.59 -21.27 -8.78
N ASP A 29 1.84 -21.42 -10.07
CA ASP A 29 2.65 -22.53 -10.61
C ASP A 29 4.16 -22.36 -10.36
N SER A 30 4.58 -21.22 -9.79
CA SER A 30 6.00 -20.84 -9.61
C SER A 30 6.28 -20.38 -8.19
N ARG A 31 7.48 -20.72 -7.67
CA ARG A 31 7.96 -20.23 -6.38
C ARG A 31 7.98 -18.69 -6.38
N VAL A 32 7.31 -18.09 -5.40
CA VAL A 32 7.34 -16.65 -5.17
C VAL A 32 8.76 -16.27 -4.76
N THR A 33 9.51 -15.71 -5.71
CA THR A 33 10.86 -15.20 -5.52
C THR A 33 10.84 -13.69 -5.76
N ALA A 34 11.86 -12.96 -5.30
CA ALA A 34 11.96 -11.51 -5.49
C ALA A 34 11.89 -11.07 -6.97
N ARG A 35 12.07 -11.99 -7.93
CA ARG A 35 11.93 -11.74 -9.36
C ARG A 35 10.53 -11.99 -9.92
N SER A 36 9.72 -12.81 -9.27
CA SER A 36 8.35 -13.13 -9.72
C SER A 36 7.29 -12.28 -9.02
N LEU A 37 7.63 -11.68 -7.88
CA LEU A 37 6.77 -10.75 -7.17
C LEU A 37 7.15 -9.33 -7.57
N ASP A 38 6.36 -8.73 -8.46
CA ASP A 38 6.59 -7.36 -8.89
C ASP A 38 6.04 -6.39 -7.82
N LEU A 39 6.83 -6.15 -6.76
CA LEU A 39 6.49 -5.21 -5.69
C LEU A 39 6.17 -3.81 -6.23
N LYS A 40 6.79 -3.44 -7.34
CA LYS A 40 6.59 -2.14 -7.99
C LYS A 40 5.22 -2.04 -8.65
N ALA A 41 4.68 -3.15 -9.16
CA ALA A 41 3.32 -3.20 -9.69
C ALA A 41 2.27 -3.08 -8.56
N ILE A 42 2.47 -3.78 -7.44
CA ILE A 42 1.58 -3.72 -6.29
C ILE A 42 1.61 -2.33 -5.64
N ALA A 43 2.80 -1.76 -5.43
CA ALA A 43 2.95 -0.44 -4.85
C ALA A 43 2.41 0.68 -5.76
N ARG A 44 2.25 0.43 -7.07
CA ARG A 44 1.62 1.38 -8.00
C ARG A 44 0.10 1.31 -7.99
N ALA A 45 -0.50 0.16 -7.68
CA ALA A 45 -1.95 0.02 -7.61
C ALA A 45 -2.59 0.90 -6.51
N ASP A 46 -1.78 1.39 -5.57
CA ASP A 46 -2.19 2.25 -4.45
C ASP A 46 -1.70 3.70 -4.63
N GLY A 47 -1.14 4.06 -5.80
CA GLY A 47 -0.40 5.31 -5.98
C GLY A 47 -0.50 5.93 -7.37
N GLU A 48 -1.48 5.52 -8.17
CA GLU A 48 -1.81 6.19 -9.43
C GLU A 48 -2.82 7.31 -9.17
N ASP A 49 -2.32 8.55 -9.20
CA ASP A 49 -3.11 9.78 -9.23
C ASP A 49 -3.72 10.31 -7.91
N GLU A 50 -3.12 10.07 -6.74
CA GLU A 50 -3.38 10.94 -5.58
C GLU A 50 -2.73 12.31 -5.75
N LYS A 51 -3.30 13.12 -6.65
CA LYS A 51 -3.32 14.57 -6.47
C LYS A 51 -3.67 14.82 -5.01
N ALA A 52 -2.79 15.53 -4.30
CA ALA A 52 -2.99 15.83 -2.89
C ALA A 52 -4.46 16.22 -2.66
N PRO A 53 -5.14 15.58 -1.69
CA PRO A 53 -6.59 15.69 -1.55
C PRO A 53 -6.97 17.17 -1.51
N TRP A 54 -8.08 17.57 -2.12
CA TRP A 54 -8.44 18.98 -2.30
C TRP A 54 -8.33 19.82 -1.00
N HIS A 55 -8.62 19.19 0.14
CA HIS A 55 -8.45 19.77 1.48
C HIS A 55 -6.99 20.07 1.87
N PHE A 56 -5.99 19.28 1.43
CA PHE A 56 -4.57 19.59 1.64
C PHE A 56 -4.19 20.93 1.01
N LYS A 57 -4.75 21.23 -0.17
CA LYS A 57 -4.53 22.51 -0.84
C LYS A 57 -5.08 23.68 -0.02
N LEU A 58 -6.23 23.50 0.66
CA LEU A 58 -6.79 24.50 1.57
C LEU A 58 -5.90 24.75 2.79
N LEU A 59 -5.32 23.70 3.37
CA LEU A 59 -4.37 23.84 4.48
C LEU A 59 -3.13 24.66 4.07
N VAL A 60 -2.57 24.39 2.89
CA VAL A 60 -1.41 25.15 2.37
C VAL A 60 -1.78 26.61 2.10
N VAL A 61 -2.96 26.87 1.51
CA VAL A 61 -3.42 28.25 1.25
C VAL A 61 -3.60 29.03 2.56
N SER A 62 -4.26 28.44 3.56
CA SER A 62 -4.44 29.07 4.88
C SER A 62 -3.10 29.39 5.54
N LEU A 63 -2.14 28.45 5.46
CA LEU A 63 -0.79 28.63 6.01
C LEU A 63 -0.06 29.81 5.36
N VAL A 64 -0.09 29.91 4.03
CA VAL A 64 0.58 31.00 3.29
C VAL A 64 -0.05 32.35 3.61
N VAL A 65 -1.39 32.43 3.68
CA VAL A 65 -2.10 33.67 4.05
C VAL A 65 -1.72 34.12 5.46
N TYR A 66 -1.73 33.18 6.43
CA TYR A 66 -1.36 33.49 7.81
C TYR A 66 0.09 33.96 7.92
N LEU A 67 1.02 33.27 7.26
CA LEU A 67 2.43 33.66 7.26
C LEU A 67 2.63 35.02 6.60
N ALA A 68 2.02 35.29 5.45
CA ALA A 68 2.11 36.59 4.78
C ALA A 68 1.57 37.73 5.65
N TRP A 69 0.40 37.55 6.28
CA TRP A 69 -0.13 38.50 7.25
C TRP A 69 0.83 38.72 8.41
N ARG A 70 1.41 37.64 8.94
CA ARG A 70 2.36 37.71 10.06
C ARG A 70 3.64 38.45 9.66
N PHE A 71 4.15 38.22 8.46
CA PHE A 71 5.31 38.96 7.94
C PHE A 71 5.01 40.45 7.84
N VAL A 72 3.88 40.86 7.25
CA VAL A 72 3.49 42.28 7.20
C VAL A 72 3.34 42.86 8.61
N SER A 73 2.68 42.14 9.51
CA SER A 73 2.48 42.56 10.92
C SER A 73 3.78 42.66 11.74
N LEU A 74 4.90 42.09 11.28
CA LEU A 74 6.20 42.22 11.96
C LEU A 74 6.99 43.46 11.50
N PHE A 75 6.67 44.00 10.32
CA PHE A 75 7.37 45.13 9.71
C PHE A 75 6.54 46.42 9.64
N ILE A 76 5.23 46.33 9.94
CA ILE A 76 4.33 47.47 10.20
C ILE A 76 4.28 47.73 11.70
#